data_AF-A0A091DTT1-F1
#
_entry.id   AF-A0A091DTT1-F1
#
_cell.length_a   1.000
_cell.length_b   1.000
_cell.length_c   1.000
_cell.angle_alpha   90.00
_cell.angle_beta   90.00
_cell.angle_gamma   90.00
#
_symmetry.space_group_name_H-M   'P 1'
#
loop_
_entity.id
_entity.type
_entity.pdbx_description
1 polymer ?
#
loop_
_entity_poly.entity_id
_entity_poly.type
_entity_poly.pdbx_seq_one_letter_code
_entity_poly.pdbx_strand_id
1 'polypeptide(L)'
;MQEGNGQKYGCFHTTANYYTVNMGEGSGMHEDKTRLQGIAMLRIHGIRAFAEGVYRCPFREAFLQLRVAALGSDPHIGMEVQENGEIRLECTSVGWYPEPQVQWTTRAGEKFLSTFESRSPDQEGLFTVAASVIIRDTSLENVSCCIHNLLLGQQKEVGISTSALFDVIGPARAADEGDYRCLFRDNASSGEAIVRLRVAALGSDPHIGMEVQENGEIRLECTSVGWYPEPQVQWTTRAGEKFLSTFESRSPDQEGLFTVAASVIIRDTSLENVSCCIHNLLLGQQKEVGISISAPFVPRLTPWQVAVAVILTVLGLLTIGSIVFIWRLYKDRFRERKSEFSSKELKKASLHAVDVTLDPDTAHPHLFLYADSKSVRLEDSRQKLPEKAERFDSWPCVLGREAFTSGRHYWEVEVGDRTDWVVGVCKEDVIKKGFDPLTPENGFWAVELYGNGYWALTQVRTPLSLAGPLHRVGIFLDYDSGDISFFNMTNGSHIYTFSSISFSGPLRPFFCLWSCGKKPLTICSVADGPEEVKVVADAQALSKDIPLSPLGEESASGDADTLHYKLIPLQISQGAP
;
A
#
# COMPACT_ATOMS: atom_id res chain seq x y z
N MET A 1 28.50 -13.79 80.43
CA MET A 1 27.72 -12.69 81.04
C MET A 1 28.13 -11.40 80.37
N GLN A 2 27.16 -10.75 79.72
CA GLN A 2 26.96 -9.30 79.51
C GLN A 2 28.18 -8.44 79.10
N GLU A 3 28.18 -7.91 77.87
CA GLU A 3 27.51 -6.67 77.42
C GLU A 3 28.39 -5.43 77.62
N GLY A 4 28.40 -4.55 76.62
CA GLY A 4 28.65 -3.13 76.83
C GLY A 4 29.70 -2.49 75.94
N ASN A 5 29.30 -2.18 74.71
CA ASN A 5 29.97 -1.28 73.78
C ASN A 5 30.41 0.05 74.43
N GLY A 6 31.64 0.46 74.16
CA GLY A 6 32.12 1.82 74.37
C GLY A 6 32.92 2.27 73.15
N GLN A 7 32.29 3.00 72.24
CA GLN A 7 32.97 3.66 71.12
C GLN A 7 32.96 5.18 71.34
N LYS A 8 34.13 5.77 71.08
CA LYS A 8 34.56 7.12 71.41
C LYS A 8 33.93 8.19 70.53
N TYR A 9 33.90 9.39 71.11
CA TYR A 9 33.54 10.72 70.62
C TYR A 9 34.16 11.15 69.27
N GLY A 10 33.41 11.97 68.54
CA GLY A 10 33.90 12.96 67.57
C GLY A 10 33.04 14.23 67.65
N CYS A 11 33.68 15.37 67.92
CA CYS A 11 33.04 16.69 67.99
C CYS A 11 32.60 17.18 66.61
N PHE A 12 31.42 17.82 66.53
CA PHE A 12 31.18 18.90 65.57
C PHE A 12 30.55 20.08 66.31
N HIS A 13 31.23 21.22 66.21
CA HIS A 13 30.80 22.54 66.66
C HIS A 13 29.53 22.95 65.89
N THR A 14 28.42 23.18 66.58
CA THR A 14 27.27 23.91 66.03
C THR A 14 27.32 25.36 66.47
N THR A 15 27.22 26.24 65.48
CA THR A 15 27.10 27.69 65.55
C THR A 15 25.94 28.11 66.44
N ALA A 16 26.12 29.22 67.15
CA ALA A 16 25.32 29.68 68.27
C ALA A 16 23.82 29.83 67.98
N ASN A 17 22.98 29.05 68.68
CA ASN A 17 21.57 29.33 68.84
C ASN A 17 21.40 30.42 69.91
N TYR A 18 20.86 31.58 69.54
CA TYR A 18 20.48 32.62 70.49
C TYR A 18 19.18 32.22 71.21
N TYR A 19 19.20 32.15 72.54
CA TYR A 19 18.01 31.89 73.36
C TYR A 19 17.60 33.18 74.08
N THR A 20 16.38 33.67 73.87
CA THR A 20 15.82 34.81 74.60
C THR A 20 14.95 34.29 75.75
N VAL A 21 15.32 34.60 77.00
CA VAL A 21 14.54 34.23 78.20
C VAL A 21 13.97 35.51 78.81
N ASN A 22 12.64 35.67 78.80
CA ASN A 22 11.94 36.73 79.52
C ASN A 22 11.38 36.18 80.84
N MET A 23 11.75 36.80 81.96
CA MET A 23 11.20 36.48 83.29
C MET A 23 10.16 37.55 83.66
N GLY A 24 8.89 37.15 83.78
CA GLY A 24 7.82 38.02 84.28
C GLY A 24 7.64 37.87 85.80
N GLU A 25 7.43 38.99 86.51
CA GLU A 25 7.16 38.99 87.95
C GLU A 25 5.70 38.61 88.24
N GLY A 26 5.51 37.61 89.12
CA GLY A 26 4.20 37.26 89.69
C GLY A 26 3.93 38.03 90.99
N SER A 27 2.88 38.84 91.00
CA SER A 27 2.41 39.61 92.16
C SER A 27 1.63 38.74 93.17
N GLY A 28 2.04 38.73 94.44
CA GLY A 28 1.29 38.12 95.55
C GLY A 28 1.78 38.56 96.94
N MET A 29 0.85 39.07 97.75
CA MET A 29 0.97 39.80 99.03
C MET A 29 1.55 39.04 100.25
N HIS A 30 2.17 39.82 101.18
CA HIS A 30 2.47 39.58 102.61
C HIS A 30 3.38 38.37 102.96
N GLU A 31 4.38 38.40 103.85
CA GLU A 31 4.74 39.27 104.97
C GLU A 31 6.26 39.05 105.27
N ASP A 32 6.83 39.93 106.08
CA ASP A 32 8.24 40.19 106.30
C ASP A 32 9.12 38.99 106.73
N LYS A 33 10.24 38.78 106.03
CA LYS A 33 11.47 38.09 106.48
C LYS A 33 12.53 38.19 105.37
N THR A 34 13.51 39.08 105.58
CA THR A 34 14.85 39.13 104.95
C THR A 34 15.09 38.09 103.86
N ARG A 35 14.67 38.37 102.63
CA ARG A 35 14.89 37.51 101.47
C ARG A 35 16.10 38.03 100.70
N LEU A 36 17.22 37.32 100.83
CA LEU A 36 18.37 37.44 99.92
C LEU A 36 17.87 37.55 98.46
N GLN A 37 18.20 38.65 97.79
CA GLN A 37 18.20 38.74 96.34
C GLN A 37 19.42 37.94 95.86
N GLY A 38 19.17 36.72 95.39
CA GLY A 38 20.16 35.93 94.68
C GLY A 38 19.68 35.73 93.26
N ILE A 39 20.55 36.03 92.29
CA ILE A 39 20.34 35.64 90.90
C ILE A 39 20.62 34.14 90.81
N ALA A 40 19.60 33.33 90.57
CA ALA A 40 19.77 31.92 90.23
C ALA A 40 19.99 31.81 88.72
N MET A 41 21.21 31.45 88.30
CA MET A 41 21.48 31.09 86.92
C MET A 41 21.10 29.62 86.69
N LEU A 42 20.03 29.40 85.93
CA LEU A 42 19.63 28.07 85.50
C LEU A 42 20.33 27.75 84.18
N ARG A 43 21.31 26.85 84.20
CA ARG A 43 21.99 26.37 82.99
C ARG A 43 21.31 25.10 82.48
N ILE A 44 20.40 25.27 81.53
CA ILE A 44 19.70 24.16 80.89
C ILE A 44 20.61 23.59 79.80
N HIS A 45 20.91 22.29 79.87
CA HIS A 45 21.72 21.59 78.87
C HIS A 45 20.83 20.61 78.10
N GLY A 46 21.08 20.45 76.80
CA GLY A 46 20.39 19.44 75.98
C GLY A 46 18.91 19.72 75.72
N ILE A 47 18.56 20.98 75.43
CA ILE A 47 17.19 21.37 75.03
C ILE A 47 16.89 20.73 73.66
N ARG A 48 15.81 19.95 73.59
CA ARG A 48 15.27 19.33 72.37
C ARG A 48 13.94 20.00 72.00
N ALA A 49 13.45 19.81 70.77
CA ALA A 49 12.24 20.48 70.29
C ALA A 49 11.01 20.23 71.19
N PHE A 50 10.90 19.04 71.80
CA PHE A 50 9.82 18.68 72.73
C PHE A 50 9.97 19.22 74.16
N ALA A 51 10.99 20.04 74.45
CA ALA A 51 11.18 20.67 75.75
C ALA A 51 10.40 22.00 75.90
N GLU A 52 9.49 22.32 74.98
CA GLU A 52 8.59 23.46 75.14
C GLU A 52 7.60 23.21 76.30
N GLY A 53 7.44 24.21 77.18
CA GLY A 53 6.52 24.07 78.30
C GLY A 53 6.74 25.07 79.43
N VAL A 54 5.83 25.01 80.41
CA VAL A 54 5.91 25.77 81.66
C VAL A 54 6.56 24.89 82.71
N TYR A 55 7.76 25.27 83.13
CA TYR A 55 8.50 24.55 84.17
C TYR A 55 8.27 25.21 85.52
N ARG A 56 7.87 24.41 86.51
CA ARG A 56 7.70 24.88 87.89
C ARG A 56 9.04 24.78 88.62
N CYS A 57 9.56 25.90 89.07
CA CYS A 57 10.73 25.92 89.94
C CYS A 57 10.28 25.79 91.41
N PRO A 58 10.75 24.78 92.16
CA PRO A 58 10.35 24.59 93.56
C PRO A 58 10.87 25.70 94.50
N PHE A 59 11.74 26.59 94.02
CA PHE A 59 12.17 27.77 94.76
C PHE A 59 11.21 28.95 94.50
N ARG A 60 10.42 29.32 95.53
CA ARG A 60 9.49 30.47 95.56
C ARG A 60 8.30 30.44 94.58
N GLU A 61 7.92 29.27 94.06
CA GLU A 61 6.78 29.13 93.12
C GLU A 61 6.89 30.00 91.85
N ALA A 62 8.10 30.15 91.32
CA ALA A 62 8.30 30.78 90.03
C ALA A 62 7.99 29.80 88.88
N PHE A 63 7.38 30.32 87.81
CA PHE A 63 7.14 29.58 86.57
C PHE A 63 8.07 30.10 85.48
N LEU A 64 8.82 29.19 84.85
CA LEU A 64 9.65 29.48 83.69
C LEU A 64 8.89 29.04 82.43
N GLN A 65 8.59 29.96 81.53
CA GLN A 65 8.05 29.63 80.21
C GLN A 65 9.21 29.48 79.23
N LEU A 66 9.51 28.25 78.83
CA LEU A 66 10.53 27.96 77.82
C LEU A 66 9.85 27.87 76.46
N ARG A 67 10.24 28.76 75.54
CA ARG A 67 9.88 28.69 74.11
C ARG A 67 11.10 28.24 73.34
N VAL A 68 10.96 27.14 72.60
CA VAL A 68 12.03 26.59 71.76
C VAL A 68 11.69 26.93 70.32
N ALA A 69 12.68 27.41 69.57
CA ALA A 69 12.55 27.62 68.14
C ALA A 69 13.87 27.25 67.46
N ALA A 70 13.78 26.67 66.27
CA ALA A 70 14.92 26.35 65.43
C ALA A 70 14.71 26.99 64.05
N LEU A 71 15.74 27.70 63.59
CA LEU A 71 15.81 28.18 62.22
C LEU A 71 16.47 27.09 61.39
N GLY A 72 15.74 26.54 60.42
CA GLY A 72 16.22 25.42 59.62
C GLY A 72 17.35 25.78 58.66
N SER A 73 17.76 24.82 57.84
CA SER A 73 18.76 25.00 56.79
C SER A 73 18.31 26.05 55.78
N ASP A 74 19.25 26.56 54.97
CA ASP A 74 18.85 27.38 53.82
C ASP A 74 17.96 26.55 52.87
N PRO A 75 16.90 27.13 52.29
CA PRO A 75 16.04 26.42 51.37
C PRO A 75 16.73 26.17 50.03
N HIS A 76 16.41 25.05 49.41
CA HIS A 76 16.98 24.62 48.13
C HIS A 76 15.85 24.36 47.15
N ILE A 77 15.96 24.87 45.91
CA ILE A 77 14.99 24.59 44.85
C ILE A 77 15.57 23.51 43.93
N GLY A 78 14.93 22.34 43.91
CA GLY A 78 15.10 21.32 42.89
C GLY A 78 14.19 21.56 41.69
N MET A 79 14.57 21.04 40.53
CA MET A 79 13.81 21.13 39.30
C MET A 79 13.62 19.75 38.67
N GLU A 80 12.42 19.50 38.15
CA GLU A 80 12.05 18.30 37.42
C GLU A 80 11.24 18.67 36.17
N VAL A 81 11.63 18.17 35.00
CA VAL A 81 10.88 18.34 33.75
C VAL A 81 9.95 17.15 33.58
N GLN A 82 8.65 17.40 33.49
CA GLN A 82 7.66 16.34 33.29
C GLN A 82 7.57 15.96 31.81
N GLU A 83 7.12 14.72 31.53
CA GLU A 83 6.99 14.19 30.16
C GLU A 83 6.09 15.05 29.24
N ASN A 84 5.17 15.82 29.83
CA ASN A 84 4.27 16.73 29.12
C ASN A 84 4.89 18.10 28.78
N GLY A 85 6.16 18.33 29.14
CA GLY A 85 6.88 19.60 28.94
C GLY A 85 6.65 20.65 30.02
N GLU A 86 5.92 20.35 31.10
CA GLU A 86 5.75 21.24 32.25
C GLU A 86 6.98 21.18 33.18
N ILE A 87 7.36 22.32 33.78
CA ILE A 87 8.47 22.40 34.72
C ILE A 87 7.92 22.40 36.15
N ARG A 88 8.36 21.43 36.96
CA ARG A 88 8.06 21.34 38.40
C ARG A 88 9.25 21.85 39.20
N LEU A 89 9.03 22.86 40.03
CA LEU A 89 10.01 23.34 41.00
C LEU A 89 9.64 22.82 42.39
N GLU A 90 10.62 22.32 43.15
CA GLU A 90 10.43 21.81 44.51
C GLU A 90 11.39 22.47 45.49
N CYS A 91 10.85 23.23 46.43
CA CYS A 91 11.57 23.88 47.51
C CYS A 91 11.66 22.96 48.73
N THR A 92 12.87 22.63 49.18
CA THR A 92 13.12 21.74 50.33
C THR A 92 13.99 22.41 51.40
N SER A 93 13.67 22.19 52.67
CA SER A 93 14.47 22.67 53.80
C SER A 93 14.21 21.85 55.07
N VAL A 94 15.22 21.70 55.92
CA VAL A 94 15.18 20.80 57.09
C VAL A 94 15.48 21.54 58.39
N GLY A 95 15.05 21.00 59.53
CA GLY A 95 15.49 21.48 60.85
C GLY A 95 14.67 22.63 61.43
N TRP A 96 13.41 22.81 61.01
CA TRP A 96 12.56 23.93 61.48
C TRP A 96 11.78 23.58 62.73
N TYR A 97 11.64 24.52 63.66
CA TYR A 97 10.71 24.38 64.79
C TYR A 97 10.22 25.75 65.28
N PRO A 98 8.92 25.93 65.59
CA PRO A 98 7.80 25.01 65.34
C PRO A 98 7.52 24.85 63.83
N GLU A 99 6.43 24.17 63.45
CA GLU A 99 6.04 23.97 62.05
C GLU A 99 6.13 25.28 61.25
N PRO A 100 6.97 25.36 60.20
CA PRO A 100 7.21 26.58 59.45
C PRO A 100 6.14 26.81 58.37
N GLN A 101 6.01 28.05 57.89
CA GLN A 101 5.13 28.39 56.78
C GLN A 101 5.91 28.60 55.47
N VAL A 102 5.51 27.93 54.39
CA VAL A 102 6.07 28.14 53.06
C VAL A 102 5.20 29.08 52.25
N GLN A 103 5.83 29.98 51.53
CA GLN A 103 5.19 30.91 50.63
C GLN A 103 6.03 31.06 49.37
N TRP A 104 5.40 30.84 48.21
CA TRP A 104 6.01 31.18 46.94
C TRP A 104 5.64 32.61 46.53
N THR A 105 6.63 33.34 46.03
CA THR A 105 6.49 34.73 45.61
C THR A 105 7.13 34.96 44.25
N THR A 106 6.54 35.85 43.47
CA THR A 106 7.17 36.39 42.25
C THR A 106 8.09 37.57 42.60
N ARG A 107 8.95 38.02 41.66
CA ARG A 107 9.71 39.28 41.83
C ARG A 107 8.82 40.50 42.14
N ALA A 108 7.58 40.51 41.65
CA ALA A 108 6.61 41.57 41.94
C ALA A 108 6.02 41.47 43.36
N GLY A 109 6.40 40.46 44.15
CA GLY A 109 5.88 40.20 45.50
C GLY A 109 4.52 39.53 45.52
N GLU A 110 4.02 39.07 44.37
CA GLU A 110 2.74 38.36 44.29
C GLU A 110 2.87 36.95 44.87
N LYS A 111 1.94 36.60 45.76
CA LYS A 111 1.94 35.33 46.49
C LYS A 111 1.07 34.32 45.76
N PHE A 112 1.59 33.12 45.52
CA PHE A 112 0.81 32.03 44.92
C PHE A 112 0.94 30.72 45.71
N LEU A 113 0.00 29.80 45.47
CA LEU A 113 -0.13 28.56 46.22
C LEU A 113 0.76 27.46 45.64
N SER A 114 1.31 26.63 46.52
CA SER A 114 2.01 25.39 46.15
C SER A 114 1.02 24.39 45.55
N THR A 115 1.42 23.70 44.47
CA THR A 115 0.71 22.52 43.93
C THR A 115 0.72 21.38 44.95
N PHE A 116 1.83 21.23 45.67
CA PHE A 116 1.98 20.23 46.73
C PHE A 116 2.82 20.81 47.86
N GLU A 117 2.47 20.53 49.11
CA GLU A 117 3.24 20.93 50.29
C GLU A 117 3.20 19.80 51.32
N SER A 118 4.38 19.44 51.85
CA SER A 118 4.54 18.48 52.93
C SER A 118 5.44 19.06 54.02
N ARG A 119 5.05 18.79 55.27
CA ARG A 119 5.76 19.19 56.49
C ARG A 119 5.81 17.98 57.40
N SER A 120 6.97 17.33 57.45
CA SER A 120 7.16 16.09 58.20
C SER A 120 8.13 16.31 59.37
N PRO A 121 7.70 16.04 60.62
CA PRO A 121 8.62 16.09 61.76
C PRO A 121 9.54 14.86 61.76
N ASP A 122 10.81 15.06 62.11
CA ASP A 122 11.76 13.99 62.35
C ASP A 122 11.64 13.38 63.76
N GLN A 123 12.51 12.44 64.10
CA GLN A 123 12.53 11.80 65.42
C GLN A 123 12.85 12.76 66.57
N GLU A 124 13.41 13.94 66.27
CA GLU A 124 13.75 14.98 67.24
C GLU A 124 12.67 16.08 67.33
N GLY A 125 11.64 16.02 66.47
CA GLY A 125 10.53 16.96 66.39
C GLY A 125 10.80 18.17 65.49
N LEU A 126 11.90 18.17 64.73
CA LEU A 126 12.21 19.22 63.75
C LEU A 126 11.53 18.91 62.42
N PHE A 127 10.97 19.94 61.79
CA PHE A 127 10.22 19.80 60.55
C PHE A 127 11.16 19.87 59.33
N THR A 128 10.97 18.89 58.45
CA THR A 128 11.39 18.94 57.04
C THR A 128 10.22 19.42 56.21
N VAL A 129 10.49 20.33 55.30
CA VAL A 129 9.50 20.98 54.45
C VAL A 129 9.84 20.70 53.01
N ALA A 130 8.84 20.28 52.23
CA ALA A 130 8.93 20.20 50.78
C ALA A 130 7.68 20.83 50.16
N ALA A 131 7.84 21.82 49.31
CA ALA A 131 6.75 22.49 48.61
C ALA A 131 7.05 22.55 47.12
N SER A 132 6.09 22.23 46.24
CA SER A 132 6.29 22.27 44.79
C SER A 132 5.26 23.11 44.05
N VAL A 133 5.68 23.74 42.96
CA VAL A 133 4.84 24.49 42.01
C VAL A 133 5.11 24.00 40.58
N ILE A 134 4.08 24.06 39.74
CA ILE A 134 4.18 23.79 38.29
C ILE A 134 4.13 25.12 37.55
N ILE A 135 5.14 25.40 36.73
CA ILE A 135 5.20 26.61 35.89
C ILE A 135 4.76 26.25 34.47
N ARG A 136 3.71 26.92 33.99
CA ARG A 136 3.13 26.73 32.64
C ARG A 136 3.37 27.90 31.70
N ASP A 137 3.59 29.09 32.25
CA ASP A 137 3.66 30.36 31.52
C ASP A 137 5.08 30.94 31.63
N THR A 138 5.67 31.32 30.49
CA THR A 138 7.04 31.82 30.32
C THR A 138 7.22 33.27 30.77
N SER A 139 6.15 33.95 31.18
CA SER A 139 6.18 35.36 31.63
C SER A 139 6.66 35.59 33.07
N LEU A 140 6.77 34.52 33.88
CA LEU A 140 7.17 34.62 35.29
C LEU A 140 8.69 34.67 35.45
N GLU A 141 9.35 35.79 35.13
CA GLU A 141 10.82 35.89 35.03
C GLU A 141 11.60 35.38 36.26
N ASN A 142 11.07 35.53 37.49
CA ASN A 142 11.76 35.17 38.73
C ASN A 142 10.75 34.66 39.78
N VAL A 143 11.03 33.49 40.35
CA VAL A 143 10.22 32.83 41.39
C VAL A 143 11.08 32.58 42.62
N SER A 144 10.55 32.91 43.80
CA SER A 144 11.21 32.68 45.09
C SER A 144 10.36 31.80 46.01
N CYS A 145 11.03 30.93 46.77
CA CYS A 145 10.45 30.20 47.88
C CYS A 145 10.91 30.83 49.20
N CYS A 146 9.94 31.22 50.04
CA CYS A 146 10.18 31.79 51.35
C CYS A 146 9.65 30.86 52.45
N ILE A 147 10.51 30.50 53.40
CA ILE A 147 10.13 29.69 54.57
C ILE A 147 10.23 30.57 55.82
N HIS A 148 9.12 30.68 56.54
CA HIS A 148 8.95 31.58 57.68
C HIS A 148 8.85 30.80 58.99
N ASN A 149 9.66 31.22 59.98
CA ASN A 149 9.48 30.85 61.37
C ASN A 149 8.68 31.95 62.08
N LEU A 150 7.39 31.71 62.30
CA LEU A 150 6.47 32.67 62.92
C LEU A 150 6.85 33.01 64.38
N LEU A 151 7.49 32.08 65.08
CA LEU A 151 7.85 32.27 66.49
C LEU A 151 9.08 33.18 66.64
N LEU A 152 10.05 33.07 65.73
CA LEU A 152 11.23 33.92 65.68
C LEU A 152 11.01 35.23 64.88
N GLY A 153 9.96 35.29 64.06
CA GLY A 153 9.76 36.39 63.10
C GLY A 153 10.86 36.44 62.03
N GLN A 154 11.51 35.31 61.74
CA GLN A 154 12.61 35.20 60.78
C GLN A 154 12.18 34.38 59.57
N GLN A 155 12.74 34.71 58.40
CA GLN A 155 12.48 34.02 57.14
C GLN A 155 13.78 33.68 56.41
N LYS A 156 13.76 32.59 55.64
CA LYS A 156 14.81 32.26 54.68
C LYS A 156 14.20 32.16 53.28
N GLU A 157 14.88 32.74 52.30
CA GLU A 157 14.41 32.82 50.91
C GLU A 157 15.47 32.28 49.95
N VAL A 158 15.01 31.61 48.90
CA VAL A 158 15.81 31.24 47.73
C VAL A 158 15.03 31.55 46.46
N GLY A 159 15.69 32.18 45.48
CA GLY A 159 15.09 32.58 44.21
C GLY A 159 15.74 31.90 43.01
N ILE A 160 14.95 31.64 41.98
CA ILE A 160 15.40 31.12 40.68
C ILE A 160 14.84 31.99 39.54
N SER A 161 15.66 32.24 38.51
CA SER A 161 15.29 32.99 37.31
C SER A 161 14.77 32.02 36.24
N THR A 162 13.53 32.17 35.80
CA THR A 162 12.94 31.34 34.73
C THR A 162 13.45 31.71 33.35
N SER A 163 13.92 32.93 33.14
CA SER A 163 14.62 33.32 31.90
C SER A 163 15.95 32.58 31.71
N ALA A 164 16.67 32.28 32.80
CA ALA A 164 17.89 31.46 32.76
C ALA A 164 17.61 29.95 32.57
N LEU A 165 16.37 29.51 32.82
CA LEU A 165 15.93 28.12 32.62
C LEU A 165 15.76 27.78 31.13
N PHE A 166 15.33 28.73 30.30
CA PHE A 166 15.14 28.49 28.86
C PHE A 166 16.39 28.72 28.01
N ASP A 167 17.38 29.46 28.49
CA ASP A 167 18.66 29.68 27.79
C ASP A 167 19.68 28.53 27.99
N VAL A 168 19.43 27.65 28.98
CA VAL A 168 20.32 26.53 29.35
C VAL A 168 19.81 25.17 28.85
N ILE A 169 18.51 25.00 28.62
CA ILE A 169 17.95 23.71 28.17
C ILE A 169 17.83 23.69 26.64
N GLY A 170 18.98 23.71 25.97
CA GLY A 170 19.11 23.00 24.71
C GLY A 170 19.10 21.48 24.97
N PRO A 171 18.86 20.63 23.96
CA PRO A 171 19.02 19.19 24.14
C PRO A 171 20.44 18.89 24.62
N ALA A 172 20.57 18.31 25.82
CA ALA A 172 21.85 17.96 26.41
C ALA A 172 22.60 16.97 25.51
N ARG A 173 23.86 17.26 25.22
CA ARG A 173 24.73 16.41 24.40
C ARG A 173 25.61 15.55 25.31
N ALA A 174 26.08 14.41 24.80
CA ALA A 174 27.06 13.59 25.51
C ALA A 174 28.31 14.39 25.90
N ALA A 175 28.70 15.37 25.09
CA ALA A 175 29.83 16.27 25.34
C ALA A 175 29.64 17.23 26.55
N ASP A 176 28.40 17.40 27.02
CA ASP A 176 28.10 18.23 28.20
C ASP A 176 28.37 17.48 29.52
N GLU A 177 28.70 16.18 29.49
CA GLU A 177 29.08 15.47 30.70
C GLU A 177 30.39 16.02 31.29
N GLY A 178 30.36 16.37 32.58
CA GLY A 178 31.55 16.90 33.24
C GLY A 178 31.28 17.63 34.55
N ASP A 179 32.37 18.12 35.12
CA ASP A 179 32.36 18.89 36.36
C ASP A 179 32.33 20.39 36.03
N TYR A 180 31.20 21.03 36.30
CA TYR A 180 30.99 22.47 36.13
C TYR A 180 31.34 23.21 37.42
N ARG A 181 32.10 24.30 37.29
CA ARG A 181 32.51 25.14 38.41
C ARG A 181 31.64 26.38 38.47
N CYS A 182 30.83 26.49 39.52
CA CYS A 182 30.03 27.66 39.81
C CYS A 182 30.79 28.56 40.77
N LEU A 183 31.17 29.74 40.31
CA LEU A 183 31.84 30.76 41.12
C LEU A 183 30.79 31.75 41.63
N PHE A 184 30.68 31.89 42.94
CA PHE A 184 29.81 32.88 43.56
C PHE A 184 30.64 33.92 44.29
N ARG A 185 30.29 35.20 44.09
CA ARG A 185 31.02 36.34 44.62
C ARG A 185 30.07 37.23 45.38
N ASP A 186 30.33 37.40 46.67
CA ASP A 186 29.77 38.48 47.48
C ASP A 186 30.82 39.57 47.66
N ASN A 187 30.41 40.79 48.02
CA ASN A 187 31.24 42.00 48.08
C ASN A 187 32.51 41.85 48.96
N ALA A 188 32.61 40.81 49.80
CA ALA A 188 33.76 40.51 50.64
C ALA A 188 34.30 39.05 50.57
N SER A 189 33.66 38.12 49.86
CA SER A 189 34.13 36.72 49.76
C SER A 189 33.72 36.04 48.44
N SER A 190 34.58 35.17 47.93
CA SER A 190 34.29 34.30 46.79
C SER A 190 34.29 32.84 47.23
N GLY A 191 33.28 32.08 46.83
CA GLY A 191 33.26 30.64 46.99
C GLY A 191 33.08 29.93 45.66
N GLU A 192 33.45 28.65 45.65
CA GLU A 192 33.39 27.79 44.48
C GLU A 192 32.56 26.54 44.84
N ALA A 193 31.58 26.23 44.01
CA ALA A 193 30.83 24.97 44.07
C ALA A 193 31.07 24.19 42.77
N ILE A 194 31.28 22.88 42.88
CA ILE A 194 31.43 21.99 41.72
C ILE A 194 30.13 21.21 41.55
N VAL A 195 29.52 21.31 40.37
CA VAL A 195 28.33 20.57 39.96
C VAL A 195 28.74 19.54 38.92
N ARG A 196 28.54 18.25 39.20
CA ARG A 196 28.81 17.17 38.24
C ARG A 196 27.55 16.89 37.43
N LEU A 197 27.59 17.18 36.14
CA LEU A 197 26.54 16.79 35.19
C LEU A 197 26.82 15.38 34.69
N ARG A 198 25.86 14.48 34.84
CA ARG A 198 25.86 13.15 34.21
C ARG A 198 24.80 13.14 33.12
N VAL A 199 25.18 12.76 31.92
CA VAL A 199 24.28 12.63 30.78
C VAL A 199 23.99 11.16 30.55
N ALA A 200 22.75 10.83 30.24
CA ALA A 200 22.38 9.49 29.80
C ALA A 200 21.30 9.57 28.72
N ALA A 201 21.44 8.73 27.71
CA ALA A 201 20.48 8.60 26.62
C ALA A 201 20.01 7.15 26.53
N LEU A 202 18.69 6.97 26.46
CA LEU A 202 18.07 5.68 26.19
C LEU A 202 17.92 5.55 24.68
N GLY A 203 18.62 4.57 24.09
CA GLY A 203 18.64 4.39 22.66
C GLY A 203 17.30 3.92 22.05
N SER A 204 17.30 3.77 20.73
CA SER A 204 16.16 3.26 19.96
C SER A 204 15.80 1.83 20.36
N ASP A 205 14.59 1.40 20.00
CA ASP A 205 14.22 -0.01 20.20
C ASP A 205 15.17 -0.93 19.41
N PRO A 206 15.70 -2.01 20.03
CA PRO A 206 16.59 -2.92 19.35
C PRO A 206 15.85 -3.68 18.25
N HIS A 207 16.54 -3.95 17.15
CA HIS A 207 16.02 -4.72 16.03
C HIS A 207 16.90 -5.94 15.77
N ILE A 208 16.28 -7.09 15.51
CA ILE A 208 16.98 -8.33 15.16
C ILE A 208 16.81 -8.61 13.66
N GLY A 209 17.90 -8.57 12.93
CA GLY A 209 18.01 -9.11 11.58
C GLY A 209 18.36 -10.60 11.61
N MET A 210 17.85 -11.36 10.65
CA MET A 210 18.18 -12.78 10.45
C MET A 210 18.79 -12.98 9.07
N GLU A 211 19.97 -13.58 9.02
CA GLU A 211 20.68 -13.92 7.80
C GLU A 211 21.03 -15.42 7.79
N VAL A 212 20.80 -16.09 6.65
CA VAL A 212 21.19 -17.48 6.47
C VAL A 212 22.52 -17.51 5.72
N GLN A 213 23.57 -18.02 6.38
CA GLN A 213 24.89 -18.13 5.78
C GLN A 213 24.94 -19.26 4.74
N GLU A 214 25.91 -19.20 3.82
CA GLU A 214 26.08 -20.20 2.74
C GLU A 214 26.29 -21.64 3.28
N ASN A 215 26.84 -21.76 4.50
CA ASN A 215 27.02 -23.03 5.20
C ASN A 215 25.73 -23.59 5.85
N GLY A 216 24.61 -22.85 5.75
CA GLY A 216 23.32 -23.21 6.34
C GLY A 216 23.15 -22.84 7.81
N GLU A 217 24.11 -22.16 8.44
CA GLU A 217 23.98 -21.61 9.80
C GLU A 217 23.14 -20.32 9.80
N ILE A 218 22.34 -20.11 10.86
CA ILE A 218 21.52 -18.90 11.03
C ILE A 218 22.31 -17.90 11.86
N ARG A 219 22.56 -16.71 11.31
CA ARG A 219 23.16 -15.57 12.00
C ARG A 219 22.07 -14.57 12.38
N LEU A 220 21.94 -14.29 13.66
CA LEU A 220 21.09 -13.21 14.17
C LEU A 220 21.95 -12.00 14.49
N GLU A 221 21.50 -10.81 14.09
CA GLU A 221 22.18 -9.54 14.35
C GLU A 221 21.23 -8.56 15.04
N CYS A 222 21.54 -8.19 16.28
CA CYS A 222 20.83 -7.21 17.06
C CYS A 222 21.52 -5.85 16.92
N THR A 223 20.75 -4.83 16.54
CA THR A 223 21.26 -3.48 16.30
C THR A 223 20.40 -2.44 17.01
N SER A 224 21.02 -1.36 17.50
CA SER A 224 20.32 -0.26 18.17
C SER A 224 21.21 0.99 18.23
N VAL A 225 20.61 2.19 18.17
CA VAL A 225 21.33 3.47 18.06
C VAL A 225 20.98 4.43 19.20
N GLY A 226 21.84 5.41 19.48
CA GLY A 226 21.51 6.53 20.36
C GLY A 226 21.71 6.26 21.87
N TRP A 227 22.61 5.36 22.25
CA TRP A 227 22.86 5.03 23.66
C TRP A 227 23.95 5.88 24.28
N TYR A 228 23.76 6.32 25.52
CA TYR A 228 24.84 6.94 26.29
C TYR A 228 24.65 6.73 27.80
N PRO A 229 25.70 6.40 28.57
CA PRO A 229 27.06 6.03 28.14
C PRO A 229 27.07 4.66 27.45
N GLU A 230 28.26 4.09 27.21
CA GLU A 230 28.42 2.79 26.55
C GLU A 230 27.48 1.72 27.15
N PRO A 231 26.53 1.18 26.37
CA PRO A 231 25.53 0.25 26.89
C PRO A 231 26.05 -1.19 26.97
N GLN A 232 25.43 -2.01 27.80
CA GLN A 232 25.71 -3.45 27.88
C GLN A 232 24.72 -4.25 27.05
N VAL A 233 25.21 -5.18 26.24
CA VAL A 233 24.39 -6.08 25.42
C VAL A 233 24.44 -7.48 25.98
N GLN A 234 23.30 -8.14 26.01
CA GLN A 234 23.18 -9.51 26.48
C GLN A 234 22.12 -10.26 25.69
N TRP A 235 22.49 -11.43 25.20
CA TRP A 235 21.52 -12.35 24.61
C TRP A 235 20.98 -13.31 25.65
N THR A 236 19.67 -13.54 25.61
CA THR A 236 18.96 -14.41 26.54
C THR A 236 18.06 -15.40 25.80
N THR A 237 17.95 -16.61 26.32
CA THR A 237 16.96 -17.60 25.85
C THR A 237 15.62 -17.41 26.58
N ARG A 238 14.57 -18.09 26.12
CA ARG A 238 13.28 -18.19 26.85
C ARG A 238 13.42 -18.66 28.30
N ALA A 239 14.39 -19.51 28.59
CA ALA A 239 14.68 -20.02 29.92
C ALA A 239 15.44 -19.01 30.80
N GLY A 240 15.78 -17.84 30.26
CA GLY A 240 16.55 -16.79 30.94
C GLY A 240 18.06 -17.08 30.97
N GLU A 241 18.52 -18.10 30.25
CA GLU A 241 19.95 -18.41 30.16
C GLU A 241 20.66 -17.37 29.30
N LYS A 242 21.79 -16.87 29.81
CA LYS A 242 22.60 -15.83 29.19
C LYS A 242 23.71 -16.47 28.36
N PHE A 243 23.90 -16.06 27.11
CA PHE A 243 24.98 -16.53 26.26
C PHE A 243 25.74 -15.38 25.58
N LEU A 244 26.95 -15.67 25.11
CA LEU A 244 27.86 -14.68 24.55
C LEU A 244 27.58 -14.44 23.06
N SER A 245 27.67 -13.18 22.65
CA SER A 245 27.64 -12.80 21.24
C SER A 245 28.90 -13.34 20.54
N THR A 246 28.74 -13.75 19.29
CA THR A 246 29.85 -14.13 18.40
C THR A 246 30.63 -12.89 17.94
N PHE A 247 29.96 -11.76 17.81
CA PHE A 247 30.57 -10.47 17.47
C PHE A 247 29.84 -9.36 18.21
N GLU A 248 30.56 -8.37 18.71
CA GLU A 248 30.00 -7.15 19.29
C GLU A 248 30.82 -5.95 18.83
N SER A 249 30.11 -4.89 18.46
CA SER A 249 30.70 -3.59 18.14
C SER A 249 29.88 -2.49 18.79
N ARG A 250 30.60 -1.51 19.34
CA ARG A 250 30.04 -0.33 19.99
C ARG A 250 30.85 0.86 19.48
N SER A 251 30.25 1.61 18.57
CA SER A 251 30.91 2.75 17.93
C SER A 251 30.18 4.03 18.31
N PRO A 252 30.88 5.03 18.88
CA PRO A 252 30.29 6.34 19.09
C PRO A 252 30.10 7.04 17.73
N ASP A 253 28.99 7.77 17.59
CA ASP A 253 28.73 8.64 16.45
C ASP A 253 29.40 10.02 16.62
N GLN A 254 29.13 10.95 15.70
CA GLN A 254 29.68 12.31 15.74
C GLN A 254 29.19 13.12 16.95
N GLU A 255 28.10 12.71 17.59
CA GLU A 255 27.49 13.36 18.76
C GLU A 255 27.89 12.68 20.08
N GLY A 256 28.67 11.59 20.01
CA GLY A 256 29.13 10.81 21.15
C GLY A 256 28.15 9.71 21.62
N LEU A 257 27.05 9.49 20.89
CA LEU A 257 26.08 8.43 21.19
C LEU A 257 26.54 7.10 20.57
N PHE A 258 26.38 6.01 21.31
CA PHE A 258 26.80 4.69 20.90
C PHE A 258 25.76 4.02 20.00
N THR A 259 26.22 3.55 18.86
CA THR A 259 25.55 2.53 18.05
C THR A 259 26.08 1.16 18.43
N VAL A 260 25.16 0.25 18.67
CA VAL A 260 25.42 -1.11 19.10
C VAL A 260 25.05 -2.06 17.99
N ALA A 261 25.95 -2.97 17.66
CA ALA A 261 25.66 -4.14 16.84
C ALA A 261 26.27 -5.39 17.47
N ALA A 262 25.44 -6.38 17.78
CA ALA A 262 25.86 -7.66 18.33
C ALA A 262 25.27 -8.80 17.49
N SER A 263 26.05 -9.84 17.19
CA SER A 263 25.54 -10.99 16.42
C SER A 263 25.85 -12.32 17.07
N VAL A 264 24.97 -13.31 16.88
CA VAL A 264 25.11 -14.68 17.34
C VAL A 264 24.81 -15.68 16.22
N ILE A 265 25.56 -16.77 16.19
CA ILE A 265 25.31 -17.90 15.29
C ILE A 265 24.53 -18.99 16.05
N ILE A 266 23.33 -19.31 15.58
CA ILE A 266 22.48 -20.35 16.16
C ILE A 266 22.77 -21.68 15.46
N ARG A 267 23.37 -22.61 16.20
CA ARG A 267 23.73 -23.97 15.72
C ARG A 267 22.71 -25.04 16.11
N ASP A 268 22.02 -24.84 17.22
CA ASP A 268 21.03 -25.78 17.74
C ASP A 268 19.62 -25.24 17.43
N THR A 269 18.88 -25.96 16.59
CA THR A 269 17.51 -25.61 16.19
C THR A 269 16.47 -25.81 17.29
N SER A 270 16.87 -26.28 18.49
CA SER A 270 15.98 -26.39 19.65
C SER A 270 15.77 -25.07 20.42
N LEU A 271 16.54 -24.03 20.09
CA LEU A 271 16.39 -22.68 20.65
C LEU A 271 15.21 -21.96 19.98
N GLU A 272 13.99 -22.14 20.51
CA GLU A 272 12.77 -21.56 19.93
C GLU A 272 12.77 -20.03 19.95
N ASN A 273 13.06 -19.42 21.10
CA ASN A 273 12.98 -17.98 21.29
C ASN A 273 14.30 -17.44 21.84
N VAL A 274 14.83 -16.45 21.14
CA VAL A 274 16.06 -15.73 21.49
C VAL A 274 15.71 -14.25 21.63
N SER A 275 16.16 -13.63 22.70
CA SER A 275 16.00 -12.20 22.94
C SER A 275 17.35 -11.50 23.01
N CYS A 276 17.40 -10.28 22.48
CA CYS A 276 18.51 -9.35 22.66
C CYS A 276 18.08 -8.28 23.68
N CYS A 277 18.86 -8.15 24.75
CA CYS A 277 18.66 -7.15 25.80
C CYS A 277 19.81 -6.14 25.79
N ILE A 278 19.49 -4.85 25.75
CA ILE A 278 20.44 -3.75 25.84
C ILE A 278 20.13 -2.94 27.09
N HIS A 279 21.12 -2.78 27.96
CA HIS A 279 20.98 -2.18 29.28
C HIS A 279 21.81 -0.90 29.43
N ASN A 280 21.16 0.15 29.94
CA ASN A 280 21.81 1.39 30.37
C ASN A 280 22.02 1.35 31.89
N LEU A 281 23.29 1.22 32.32
CA LEU A 281 23.66 1.11 33.74
C LEU A 281 23.43 2.39 34.55
N LEU A 282 23.46 3.57 33.91
CA LEU A 282 23.25 4.84 34.61
C LEU A 282 21.76 5.10 34.87
N LEU A 283 20.90 4.75 33.92
CA LEU A 283 19.44 4.90 34.06
C LEU A 283 18.79 3.70 34.76
N GLY A 284 19.48 2.56 34.85
CA GLY A 284 18.89 1.32 35.36
C GLY A 284 17.78 0.76 34.45
N GLN A 285 17.72 1.22 33.19
CA GLN A 285 16.69 0.86 32.22
C GLN A 285 17.24 -0.11 31.17
N GLN A 286 16.38 -0.97 30.62
CA GLN A 286 16.74 -1.93 29.57
C GLN A 286 15.69 -1.96 28.46
N LYS A 287 16.12 -2.26 27.24
CA LYS A 287 15.25 -2.54 26.10
C LYS A 287 15.51 -3.96 25.58
N GLU A 288 14.44 -4.71 25.36
CA GLU A 288 14.50 -6.11 24.92
C GLU A 288 13.67 -6.29 23.65
N VAL A 289 14.19 -7.09 22.72
CA VAL A 289 13.45 -7.59 21.55
C VAL A 289 13.66 -9.09 21.42
N GLY A 290 12.58 -9.82 21.16
CA GLY A 290 12.60 -11.27 20.97
C GLY A 290 12.31 -11.67 19.53
N ILE A 291 12.96 -12.71 19.04
CA ILE A 291 12.64 -13.39 17.79
C ILE A 291 12.38 -14.87 18.04
N SER A 292 11.33 -15.39 17.42
CA SER A 292 11.03 -16.82 17.41
C SER A 292 11.62 -17.46 16.15
N ILE A 293 12.59 -18.35 16.33
CA ILE A 293 13.19 -19.12 15.24
C ILE A 293 12.31 -20.36 15.03
N SER A 294 11.23 -20.19 14.26
CA SER A 294 10.51 -21.35 13.73
C SER A 294 11.43 -22.07 12.75
N ALA A 295 11.58 -23.40 12.91
CA ALA A 295 12.51 -24.24 12.16
C ALA A 295 12.66 -23.85 10.67
N PRO A 296 13.86 -23.99 10.07
CA PRO A 296 14.11 -23.52 8.71
C PRO A 296 13.05 -24.07 7.74
N PHE A 297 12.35 -23.14 7.07
CA PHE A 297 11.34 -23.37 6.03
C PHE A 297 11.92 -23.92 4.72
N VAL A 298 13.03 -24.66 4.79
CA VAL A 298 13.54 -25.43 3.66
C VAL A 298 13.16 -26.88 3.94
N PRO A 299 12.00 -27.38 3.44
CA PRO A 299 11.78 -28.81 3.43
C PRO A 299 12.95 -29.41 2.66
N ARG A 300 13.78 -30.21 3.34
CA ARG A 300 14.68 -31.12 2.64
C ARG A 300 13.77 -32.05 1.86
N LEU A 301 13.56 -31.72 0.58
CA LEU A 301 12.74 -32.53 -0.31
C LEU A 301 13.43 -33.88 -0.41
N THR A 302 12.86 -34.84 0.30
CA THR A 302 13.32 -36.21 0.27
C THR A 302 13.10 -36.75 -1.15
N PRO A 303 13.89 -37.72 -1.63
CA PRO A 303 13.85 -38.16 -3.03
C PRO A 303 12.45 -38.53 -3.55
N TRP A 304 11.58 -39.06 -2.68
CA TRP A 304 10.19 -39.37 -3.04
C TRP A 304 9.33 -38.13 -3.29
N GLN A 305 9.56 -37.01 -2.58
CA GLN A 305 8.83 -35.75 -2.80
C GLN A 305 9.20 -35.13 -4.15
N VAL A 306 10.47 -35.21 -4.55
CA VAL A 306 10.92 -34.80 -5.90
C VAL A 306 10.30 -35.70 -6.97
N ALA A 307 10.27 -37.01 -6.74
CA ALA A 307 9.63 -37.95 -7.67
C ALA A 307 8.13 -37.66 -7.85
N VAL A 308 7.40 -37.40 -6.75
CA VAL A 308 5.97 -37.02 -6.82
C VAL A 308 5.78 -35.69 -7.55
N ALA A 309 6.61 -34.67 -7.28
CA ALA A 309 6.53 -33.39 -7.98
C ALA A 309 6.77 -33.54 -9.49
N VAL A 310 7.77 -34.32 -9.90
CA VAL A 310 8.02 -34.62 -11.32
C VAL A 310 6.83 -35.34 -11.95
N ILE A 311 6.27 -36.35 -11.28
CA ILE A 311 5.09 -37.08 -11.77
C ILE A 311 3.90 -36.13 -11.94
N LEU A 312 3.63 -35.25 -10.96
CA LEU A 312 2.55 -34.27 -11.03
C LEU A 312 2.76 -33.24 -12.15
N THR A 313 4.00 -32.80 -12.38
CA THR A 313 4.29 -31.88 -13.50
C THR A 313 4.09 -32.55 -14.86
N VAL A 314 4.52 -33.80 -15.01
CA VAL A 314 4.30 -34.58 -16.25
C VAL A 314 2.80 -34.83 -16.46
N LEU A 315 2.07 -35.20 -15.41
CA LEU A 315 0.61 -35.38 -15.47
C LEU A 315 -0.10 -34.06 -15.82
N GLY A 316 0.36 -32.93 -15.26
CA GLY A 316 -0.11 -31.60 -15.60
C GLY A 316 0.09 -31.27 -17.09
N LEU A 317 1.29 -31.52 -17.63
CA LEU A 317 1.57 -31.29 -19.05
C LEU A 317 0.74 -32.20 -19.97
N LEU A 318 0.55 -33.46 -19.59
CA LEU A 318 -0.28 -34.42 -20.35
C LEU A 318 -1.76 -34.04 -20.32
N THR A 319 -2.28 -33.57 -19.18
CA THR A 319 -3.68 -33.12 -19.07
C THR A 319 -3.91 -31.83 -19.84
N ILE A 320 -3.00 -30.85 -19.77
CA ILE A 320 -3.06 -29.63 -20.58
C ILE A 320 -3.01 -29.97 -22.08
N GLY A 321 -2.08 -30.83 -22.49
CA GLY A 321 -1.99 -31.29 -23.88
C GLY A 321 -3.27 -31.98 -24.35
N SER A 322 -3.85 -32.83 -23.52
CA SER A 322 -5.12 -33.51 -23.79
C SER A 322 -6.29 -32.53 -23.90
N ILE A 323 -6.38 -31.53 -23.02
CA ILE A 323 -7.42 -30.48 -23.07
C ILE A 323 -7.29 -29.67 -24.37
N VAL A 324 -6.09 -29.25 -24.74
CA VAL A 324 -5.84 -28.51 -26.00
C VAL A 324 -6.18 -29.37 -27.21
N PHE A 325 -5.84 -30.66 -27.19
CA PHE A 325 -6.16 -31.60 -28.26
C PHE A 325 -7.67 -31.83 -28.39
N ILE A 326 -8.37 -32.05 -27.28
CA ILE A 326 -9.84 -32.17 -27.25
C ILE A 326 -10.50 -30.87 -27.74
N TRP A 327 -10.00 -29.70 -27.33
CA TRP A 327 -10.52 -28.42 -27.80
C TRP A 327 -10.32 -28.23 -29.30
N ARG A 328 -9.16 -28.64 -29.85
CA ARG A 328 -8.91 -28.66 -31.30
C ARG A 328 -9.89 -29.58 -32.03
N LEU A 329 -10.03 -30.83 -31.56
CA LEU A 329 -10.98 -31.79 -32.15
C LEU A 329 -12.43 -31.30 -32.09
N TYR A 330 -12.83 -30.70 -30.97
CA TYR A 330 -14.16 -30.11 -30.81
C TYR A 330 -14.38 -28.95 -31.79
N LYS A 331 -13.39 -28.05 -31.91
CA LYS A 331 -13.44 -26.90 -32.81
C LYS A 331 -13.56 -27.33 -34.27
N ASP A 332 -12.80 -28.35 -34.70
CA ASP A 332 -12.85 -28.86 -36.06
C ASP A 332 -14.22 -29.50 -36.35
N ARG A 333 -14.72 -30.35 -35.45
CA ARG A 333 -16.06 -30.98 -35.57
C ARG A 333 -17.22 -29.98 -35.52
N PHE A 334 -17.07 -28.87 -34.82
CA PHE A 334 -18.06 -27.79 -34.80
C PHE A 334 -18.06 -27.03 -36.13
N ARG A 335 -16.88 -26.74 -36.69
CA ARG A 335 -16.75 -26.09 -38.00
C ARG A 335 -17.32 -26.95 -39.13
N GLU A 336 -17.06 -28.26 -39.10
CA GLU A 336 -17.67 -29.23 -40.02
C GLU A 336 -19.20 -29.19 -39.95
N ARG A 337 -19.78 -29.31 -38.76
CA ARG A 337 -21.25 -29.24 -38.58
C ARG A 337 -21.85 -27.91 -39.06
N LYS A 338 -21.20 -26.77 -38.77
CA LYS A 338 -21.65 -25.46 -39.24
C LYS A 338 -21.59 -25.36 -40.77
N SER A 339 -20.52 -25.88 -41.39
CA SER A 339 -20.39 -25.91 -42.85
C SER A 339 -21.42 -26.84 -43.51
N GLU A 340 -21.74 -27.97 -42.90
CA GLU A 340 -22.76 -28.90 -43.39
C GLU A 340 -24.16 -28.28 -43.31
N PHE A 341 -24.49 -27.62 -42.20
CA PHE A 341 -25.75 -26.89 -42.05
C PHE A 341 -25.86 -25.75 -43.06
N SER A 342 -24.80 -24.94 -43.20
CA SER A 342 -24.72 -23.86 -44.20
C SER A 342 -24.90 -24.38 -45.62
N SER A 343 -24.28 -25.51 -45.97
CA SER A 343 -24.41 -26.13 -47.28
C SER A 343 -25.84 -26.61 -47.55
N LYS A 344 -26.52 -27.17 -46.55
CA LYS A 344 -27.92 -27.62 -46.68
C LYS A 344 -28.86 -26.43 -46.88
N GLU A 345 -28.71 -25.37 -46.08
CA GLU A 345 -29.50 -24.13 -46.24
C GLU A 345 -29.25 -23.47 -47.58
N LEU A 346 -27.99 -23.35 -48.02
CA LEU A 346 -27.66 -22.78 -49.32
C LEU A 346 -28.28 -23.57 -50.48
N LYS A 347 -28.25 -24.91 -50.44
CA LYS A 347 -28.91 -25.77 -51.44
C LYS A 347 -30.42 -25.57 -51.48
N LYS A 348 -31.04 -25.30 -50.33
CA LYS A 348 -32.48 -25.01 -50.23
C LYS A 348 -32.78 -23.61 -50.76
N ALA A 349 -31.94 -22.62 -50.45
CA ALA A 349 -32.05 -21.25 -50.94
C ALA A 349 -31.93 -21.17 -52.47
N SER A 350 -30.99 -21.91 -53.07
CA SER A 350 -30.79 -21.92 -54.53
C SER A 350 -31.99 -22.43 -55.33
N LEU A 351 -32.92 -23.17 -54.71
CA LEU A 351 -34.18 -23.58 -55.36
C LEU A 351 -35.15 -22.41 -55.58
N HIS A 352 -34.90 -21.29 -54.91
CA HIS A 352 -35.71 -20.08 -54.95
C HIS A 352 -35.00 -18.94 -55.70
N ALA A 353 -34.11 -19.29 -56.63
CA ALA A 353 -33.36 -18.32 -57.41
C ALA A 353 -34.29 -17.43 -58.26
N VAL A 354 -34.08 -16.12 -58.19
CA VAL A 354 -34.82 -15.11 -58.95
C VAL A 354 -33.86 -14.24 -59.75
N ASP A 355 -34.30 -13.86 -60.94
CA ASP A 355 -33.50 -13.04 -61.84
C ASP A 355 -33.69 -11.55 -61.52
N VAL A 356 -32.81 -10.98 -60.69
CA VAL A 356 -32.90 -9.58 -60.24
C VAL A 356 -32.28 -8.63 -61.27
N THR A 357 -32.95 -7.54 -61.59
CA THR A 357 -32.45 -6.48 -62.48
C THR A 357 -32.37 -5.14 -61.77
N LEU A 358 -31.42 -4.28 -62.14
CA LEU A 358 -31.27 -2.94 -61.57
C LEU A 358 -32.32 -1.98 -62.16
N ASP A 359 -32.81 -1.08 -61.31
CA ASP A 359 -33.80 -0.08 -61.67
C ASP A 359 -33.15 1.31 -61.91
N PRO A 360 -33.04 1.75 -63.19
CA PRO A 360 -32.41 3.02 -63.54
C PRO A 360 -33.12 4.25 -62.95
N ASP A 361 -34.40 4.12 -62.60
CA ASP A 361 -35.18 5.23 -62.05
C ASP A 361 -34.82 5.52 -60.59
N THR A 362 -34.33 4.50 -59.88
CA THR A 362 -33.86 4.63 -58.50
C THR A 362 -32.39 5.02 -58.39
N ALA A 363 -31.59 4.71 -59.41
CA ALA A 363 -30.14 4.84 -59.39
C ALA A 363 -29.67 6.28 -59.15
N HIS A 364 -28.76 6.44 -58.19
CA HIS A 364 -28.10 7.73 -57.95
C HIS A 364 -27.40 8.25 -59.22
N PRO A 365 -27.39 9.57 -59.51
CA PRO A 365 -26.84 10.12 -60.76
C PRO A 365 -25.35 9.84 -61.06
N HIS A 366 -24.57 9.43 -60.06
CA HIS A 366 -23.17 8.99 -60.25
C HIS A 366 -23.03 7.48 -60.55
N LEU A 367 -24.12 6.72 -60.46
CA LEU A 367 -24.14 5.29 -60.78
C LEU A 367 -24.46 5.06 -62.25
N PHE A 368 -23.50 4.48 -62.96
CA PHE A 368 -23.65 4.09 -64.35
C PHE A 368 -24.04 2.62 -64.42
N LEU A 369 -25.25 2.38 -64.91
CA LEU A 369 -25.76 1.04 -65.18
C LEU A 369 -25.33 0.61 -66.58
N TYR A 370 -24.99 -0.66 -66.71
CA TYR A 370 -24.70 -1.27 -68.01
C TYR A 370 -26.01 -1.64 -68.72
N ALA A 371 -25.92 -1.88 -70.04
CA ALA A 371 -27.08 -2.20 -70.87
C ALA A 371 -27.80 -3.50 -70.44
N ASP A 372 -27.09 -4.40 -69.75
CA ASP A 372 -27.64 -5.64 -69.19
C ASP A 372 -28.59 -5.40 -68.01
N SER A 373 -28.62 -4.19 -67.44
CA SER A 373 -29.31 -3.88 -66.17
C SER A 373 -28.92 -4.84 -65.03
N LYS A 374 -27.73 -5.47 -65.08
CA LYS A 374 -27.20 -6.36 -64.04
C LYS A 374 -25.97 -5.77 -63.38
N SER A 375 -25.22 -4.96 -64.13
CA SER A 375 -23.96 -4.39 -63.67
C SER A 375 -24.09 -2.90 -63.40
N VAL A 376 -23.43 -2.44 -62.33
CA VAL A 376 -23.38 -1.02 -61.94
C VAL A 376 -21.99 -0.64 -61.47
N ARG A 377 -21.58 0.60 -61.77
CA ARG A 377 -20.34 1.19 -61.29
C ARG A 377 -20.55 2.63 -60.88
N LEU A 378 -19.75 3.07 -59.91
CA LEU A 378 -19.68 4.46 -59.49
C LEU A 378 -18.63 5.20 -60.34
N GLU A 379 -19.00 6.39 -60.83
CA GLU A 379 -18.07 7.33 -61.46
C GLU A 379 -18.02 8.68 -60.74
N ASP A 380 -16.92 9.40 -60.93
CA ASP A 380 -16.81 10.81 -60.54
C ASP A 380 -17.78 11.71 -61.31
N SER A 381 -18.12 11.32 -62.55
CA SER A 381 -19.01 12.08 -63.41
C SER A 381 -20.47 11.92 -62.99
N ARG A 382 -21.22 13.03 -62.98
CA ARG A 382 -22.66 13.03 -62.67
C ARG A 382 -23.47 13.02 -63.96
N GLN A 383 -24.36 12.04 -64.12
CA GLN A 383 -25.28 12.00 -65.25
C GLN A 383 -26.36 13.08 -65.12
N LYS A 384 -26.73 13.69 -66.25
CA LYS A 384 -27.87 14.61 -66.35
C LYS A 384 -29.14 13.80 -66.57
N LEU A 385 -29.70 13.28 -65.49
CA LEU A 385 -30.94 12.49 -65.50
C LEU A 385 -32.13 13.36 -65.03
N PRO A 386 -33.36 13.07 -65.50
CA PRO A 386 -34.56 13.71 -64.97
C PRO A 386 -34.71 13.48 -63.47
N GLU A 387 -35.19 14.48 -62.75
CA GLU A 387 -35.53 14.33 -61.34
C GLU A 387 -36.75 13.40 -61.20
N LYS A 388 -36.57 12.35 -60.40
CA LYS A 388 -37.60 11.39 -60.03
C LYS A 388 -37.62 11.28 -58.50
N ALA A 389 -38.82 11.12 -57.93
CA ALA A 389 -39.00 11.00 -56.48
C ALA A 389 -38.31 9.73 -55.96
N GLU A 390 -38.31 8.68 -56.78
CA GLU A 390 -37.75 7.35 -56.52
C GLU A 390 -36.22 7.32 -56.59
N ARG A 391 -35.57 8.39 -57.06
CA ARG A 391 -34.11 8.42 -57.27
C ARG A 391 -33.36 8.74 -55.98
N PHE A 392 -32.34 7.97 -55.64
CA PHE A 392 -31.40 8.36 -54.58
C PHE A 392 -30.62 9.63 -54.97
N ASP A 393 -30.49 10.59 -54.05
CA ASP A 393 -29.79 11.86 -54.29
C ASP A 393 -28.49 12.04 -53.50
N SER A 394 -28.39 11.41 -52.33
CA SER A 394 -27.30 11.56 -51.38
C SER A 394 -26.36 10.36 -51.41
N TRP A 395 -26.93 9.15 -51.28
CA TRP A 395 -26.14 7.93 -51.27
C TRP A 395 -26.02 7.33 -52.67
N PRO A 396 -24.83 6.86 -53.08
CA PRO A 396 -24.60 6.18 -54.36
C PRO A 396 -25.21 4.76 -54.37
N CYS A 397 -26.53 4.70 -54.33
CA CYS A 397 -27.34 3.49 -54.21
C CYS A 397 -28.31 3.32 -55.40
N VAL A 398 -28.72 2.07 -55.62
CA VAL A 398 -29.69 1.64 -56.63
C VAL A 398 -30.47 0.44 -56.10
N LEU A 399 -31.75 0.34 -56.47
CA LEU A 399 -32.61 -0.80 -56.12
C LEU A 399 -32.72 -1.79 -57.29
N GLY A 400 -32.97 -3.06 -56.95
CA GLY A 400 -33.39 -4.07 -57.92
C GLY A 400 -34.88 -3.90 -58.26
N ARG A 401 -35.30 -4.02 -59.53
CA ARG A 401 -36.64 -3.70 -60.05
C ARG A 401 -37.74 -4.56 -59.43
N GLU A 402 -37.40 -5.78 -59.07
CA GLU A 402 -38.29 -6.76 -58.48
C GLU A 402 -38.64 -6.39 -57.03
N ALA A 403 -39.93 -6.48 -56.71
CA ALA A 403 -40.45 -6.22 -55.37
C ALA A 403 -41.11 -7.50 -54.82
N PHE A 404 -40.75 -7.87 -53.60
CA PHE A 404 -41.17 -9.11 -52.95
C PHE A 404 -42.09 -8.80 -51.77
N THR A 405 -43.28 -9.40 -51.77
CA THR A 405 -44.30 -9.23 -50.72
C THR A 405 -44.63 -10.52 -49.97
N SER A 406 -44.06 -11.65 -50.39
CA SER A 406 -44.29 -12.99 -49.82
C SER A 406 -43.29 -14.00 -50.38
N GLY A 407 -43.13 -15.14 -49.72
CA GLY A 407 -42.36 -16.28 -50.21
C GLY A 407 -40.84 -16.18 -50.00
N ARG A 408 -40.12 -17.08 -50.66
CA ARG A 408 -38.66 -17.21 -50.58
C ARG A 408 -38.02 -16.83 -51.90
N HIS A 409 -36.95 -16.04 -51.85
CA HIS A 409 -36.26 -15.48 -53.01
C HIS A 409 -34.75 -15.46 -52.79
N TYR A 410 -33.98 -15.83 -53.81
CA TYR A 410 -32.53 -15.92 -53.75
C TYR A 410 -31.87 -15.27 -54.97
N TRP A 411 -30.79 -14.51 -54.76
CA TRP A 411 -29.95 -14.01 -55.85
C TRP A 411 -28.50 -13.87 -55.42
N GLU A 412 -27.59 -13.81 -56.39
CA GLU A 412 -26.14 -13.70 -56.16
C GLU A 412 -25.59 -12.40 -56.73
N VAL A 413 -24.61 -11.85 -56.03
CA VAL A 413 -23.94 -10.60 -56.42
C VAL A 413 -22.44 -10.84 -56.44
N GLU A 414 -21.84 -10.64 -57.60
CA GLU A 414 -20.40 -10.59 -57.79
C GLU A 414 -19.90 -9.21 -57.34
N VAL A 415 -19.14 -9.20 -56.24
CA VAL A 415 -18.48 -8.02 -55.68
C VAL A 415 -16.99 -7.97 -56.04
N GLY A 416 -16.42 -9.10 -56.50
CA GLY A 416 -15.05 -9.20 -57.00
C GLY A 416 -14.00 -8.80 -55.97
N ASP A 417 -13.05 -7.96 -56.38
CA ASP A 417 -11.97 -7.43 -55.51
C ASP A 417 -12.28 -5.99 -55.07
N ARG A 418 -13.55 -5.59 -55.08
CA ARG A 418 -13.94 -4.24 -54.64
C ARG A 418 -13.64 -4.08 -53.16
N THR A 419 -13.11 -2.92 -52.80
CA THR A 419 -12.72 -2.57 -51.43
C THR A 419 -13.85 -1.97 -50.62
N ASP A 420 -14.96 -1.62 -51.27
CA ASP A 420 -16.15 -1.08 -50.63
C ASP A 420 -17.43 -1.32 -51.44
N TRP A 421 -18.49 -1.68 -50.71
CA TRP A 421 -19.83 -1.96 -51.26
C TRP A 421 -20.81 -2.25 -50.13
N VAL A 422 -22.11 -2.15 -50.46
CA VAL A 422 -23.21 -2.62 -49.62
C VAL A 422 -24.17 -3.43 -50.49
N VAL A 423 -24.57 -4.60 -50.00
CA VAL A 423 -25.57 -5.45 -50.67
C VAL A 423 -26.58 -5.98 -49.66
N GLY A 424 -27.85 -6.03 -50.03
CA GLY A 424 -28.89 -6.56 -49.17
C GLY A 424 -30.29 -6.31 -49.70
N VAL A 425 -31.20 -6.02 -48.78
CA VAL A 425 -32.62 -5.81 -49.05
C VAL A 425 -33.07 -4.54 -48.32
N CYS A 426 -33.96 -3.77 -48.91
CA CYS A 426 -34.62 -2.65 -48.25
C CYS A 426 -36.12 -2.65 -48.49
N LYS A 427 -36.87 -1.87 -47.71
CA LYS A 427 -38.28 -1.60 -48.04
C LYS A 427 -38.38 -0.76 -49.32
N GLU A 428 -39.48 -0.88 -50.04
CA GLU A 428 -39.73 -0.06 -51.23
C GLU A 428 -39.90 1.43 -50.88
N ASP A 429 -40.51 1.72 -49.73
CA ASP A 429 -40.86 3.05 -49.24
C ASP A 429 -39.77 3.72 -48.39
N VAL A 430 -38.53 3.21 -48.41
CA VAL A 430 -37.39 3.86 -47.76
C VAL A 430 -37.20 5.29 -48.24
N ILE A 431 -36.75 6.16 -47.33
CA ILE A 431 -36.38 7.54 -47.64
C ILE A 431 -35.15 7.53 -48.55
N LYS A 432 -35.29 8.07 -49.76
CA LYS A 432 -34.24 8.09 -50.79
C LYS A 432 -33.52 9.43 -50.87
N LYS A 433 -34.00 10.41 -50.10
CA LYS A 433 -33.51 11.79 -50.07
C LYS A 433 -32.80 12.08 -48.75
N GLY A 434 -31.68 12.78 -48.79
CA GLY A 434 -30.87 13.06 -47.61
C GLY A 434 -30.04 11.88 -47.09
N PHE A 435 -29.48 12.04 -45.88
CA PHE A 435 -28.42 11.20 -45.32
C PHE A 435 -28.91 10.30 -44.18
N ASP A 436 -30.09 9.71 -44.30
CA ASP A 436 -30.57 8.76 -43.30
C ASP A 436 -29.64 7.54 -43.23
N PRO A 437 -29.33 7.06 -42.01
CA PRO A 437 -28.44 5.93 -41.84
C PRO A 437 -29.07 4.64 -42.36
N LEU A 438 -28.25 3.79 -42.98
CA LEU A 438 -28.66 2.47 -43.49
C LEU A 438 -28.80 1.50 -42.31
N THR A 439 -29.98 1.47 -41.69
CA THR A 439 -30.29 0.62 -40.53
C THR A 439 -31.60 -0.14 -40.71
N PRO A 440 -31.84 -1.21 -39.93
CA PRO A 440 -33.11 -1.95 -39.96
C PRO A 440 -34.30 -1.08 -39.57
N GLU A 441 -34.11 -0.11 -38.66
CA GLU A 441 -35.14 0.86 -38.25
C GLU A 441 -35.60 1.71 -39.43
N ASN A 442 -34.66 2.08 -40.31
CA ASN A 442 -34.92 2.82 -41.54
C ASN A 442 -35.31 1.91 -42.72
N GLY A 443 -35.51 0.62 -42.48
CA GLY A 443 -35.95 -0.35 -43.49
C GLY A 443 -34.83 -0.94 -44.35
N PHE A 444 -33.58 -0.96 -43.88
CA PHE A 444 -32.44 -1.56 -44.59
C PHE A 444 -31.87 -2.76 -43.83
N TRP A 445 -31.68 -3.89 -44.53
CA TRP A 445 -31.02 -5.09 -44.03
C TRP A 445 -29.93 -5.52 -45.01
N ALA A 446 -28.68 -5.20 -44.69
CA ALA A 446 -27.59 -5.37 -45.63
C ALA A 446 -26.25 -5.68 -44.94
N VAL A 447 -25.32 -6.19 -45.75
CA VAL A 447 -23.92 -6.41 -45.39
C VAL A 447 -23.05 -5.41 -46.15
N GLU A 448 -22.09 -4.82 -45.45
CA GLU A 448 -21.19 -3.76 -45.90
C GLU A 448 -19.74 -4.24 -45.83
N LEU A 449 -18.96 -3.92 -46.87
CA LEU A 449 -17.51 -3.85 -46.82
C LEU A 449 -17.12 -2.37 -46.77
N TYR A 450 -16.43 -1.95 -45.71
CA TYR A 450 -15.93 -0.59 -45.54
C TYR A 450 -14.67 -0.58 -44.67
N GLY A 451 -13.66 0.19 -45.06
CA GLY A 451 -12.43 0.36 -44.27
C GLY A 451 -11.68 -0.95 -43.99
N ASN A 452 -11.68 -1.88 -44.96
CA ASN A 452 -11.14 -3.26 -44.84
C ASN A 452 -11.85 -4.17 -43.83
N GLY A 453 -13.00 -3.77 -43.28
CA GLY A 453 -13.83 -4.59 -42.40
C GLY A 453 -15.17 -4.95 -43.04
N TYR A 454 -15.70 -6.13 -42.68
CA TYR A 454 -17.04 -6.57 -43.04
C TYR A 454 -18.01 -6.32 -41.89
N TRP A 455 -19.19 -5.80 -42.20
CA TRP A 455 -20.17 -5.37 -41.21
C TRP A 455 -21.57 -5.81 -41.61
N ALA A 456 -22.35 -6.30 -40.66
CA ALA A 456 -23.80 -6.33 -40.82
C ALA A 456 -24.38 -4.99 -40.36
N LEU A 457 -25.22 -4.38 -41.19
CA LEU A 457 -25.86 -3.10 -40.93
C LEU A 457 -27.04 -3.27 -39.96
N THR A 458 -26.71 -3.57 -38.70
CA THR A 458 -27.61 -3.53 -37.55
C THR A 458 -27.66 -2.12 -36.94
N GLN A 459 -28.54 -1.89 -35.96
CA GLN A 459 -28.65 -0.59 -35.26
C GLN A 459 -27.29 -0.10 -34.74
N VAL A 460 -26.52 -1.01 -34.13
CA VAL A 460 -25.08 -0.85 -33.90
C VAL A 460 -24.38 -1.80 -34.86
N ARG A 461 -23.56 -1.29 -35.79
CA ARG A 461 -22.86 -2.10 -36.81
C ARG A 461 -22.17 -3.31 -36.18
N THR A 462 -22.52 -4.51 -36.63
CA THR A 462 -21.96 -5.76 -36.09
C THR A 462 -20.76 -6.20 -36.94
N PRO A 463 -19.54 -6.30 -36.38
CA PRO A 463 -18.38 -6.78 -37.14
C PRO A 463 -18.51 -8.27 -37.50
N LEU A 464 -18.16 -8.62 -38.74
CA LEU A 464 -18.22 -9.98 -39.27
C LEU A 464 -16.82 -10.59 -39.39
N SER A 465 -16.54 -11.64 -38.61
CA SER A 465 -15.27 -12.37 -38.65
C SER A 465 -15.25 -13.40 -39.79
N LEU A 466 -14.84 -12.97 -40.98
CA LEU A 466 -14.74 -13.82 -42.17
C LEU A 466 -13.33 -14.40 -42.35
N ALA A 467 -13.24 -15.62 -42.89
CA ALA A 467 -11.97 -16.34 -43.09
C ALA A 467 -11.15 -15.85 -44.31
N GLY A 468 -11.70 -14.95 -45.12
CA GLY A 468 -11.08 -14.45 -46.35
C GLY A 468 -11.98 -13.41 -47.03
N PRO A 469 -11.54 -12.84 -48.17
CA PRO A 469 -12.31 -11.86 -48.92
C PRO A 469 -13.58 -12.47 -49.52
N LEU A 470 -14.64 -11.66 -49.60
CA LEU A 470 -15.87 -12.01 -50.30
C LEU A 470 -15.76 -11.57 -51.76
N HIS A 471 -15.79 -12.52 -52.69
CA HIS A 471 -15.85 -12.23 -54.12
C HIS A 471 -17.29 -12.30 -54.67
N ARG A 472 -18.10 -13.17 -54.08
CA ARG A 472 -19.52 -13.32 -54.42
C ARG A 472 -20.36 -13.56 -53.19
N VAL A 473 -21.47 -12.84 -53.10
CA VAL A 473 -22.41 -12.87 -51.97
C VAL A 473 -23.77 -13.36 -52.45
N GLY A 474 -24.26 -14.45 -51.86
CA GLY A 474 -25.62 -14.94 -52.04
C GLY A 474 -26.53 -14.30 -51.00
N ILE A 475 -27.69 -13.82 -51.43
CA ILE A 475 -28.69 -13.15 -50.61
C ILE A 475 -29.96 -13.97 -50.68
N PHE A 476 -30.45 -14.41 -49.52
CA PHE A 476 -31.66 -15.21 -49.39
C PHE A 476 -32.67 -14.49 -48.51
N LEU A 477 -33.81 -14.15 -49.09
CA LEU A 477 -34.96 -13.56 -48.41
C LEU A 477 -36.01 -14.65 -48.19
N ASP A 478 -36.33 -14.95 -46.95
CA ASP A 478 -37.53 -15.69 -46.56
C ASP A 478 -38.51 -14.70 -45.94
N TYR A 479 -39.40 -14.15 -46.78
CA TYR A 479 -40.37 -13.15 -46.35
C TYR A 479 -41.35 -13.74 -45.34
N ASP A 480 -41.74 -15.01 -45.52
CA ASP A 480 -42.75 -15.66 -44.69
C ASP A 480 -42.22 -15.97 -43.28
N SER A 481 -40.93 -16.31 -43.14
CA SER A 481 -40.29 -16.52 -41.83
C SER A 481 -39.72 -15.25 -41.20
N GLY A 482 -39.56 -14.17 -41.98
CA GLY A 482 -38.97 -12.93 -41.50
C GLY A 482 -37.44 -12.97 -41.46
N ASP A 483 -36.79 -13.76 -42.33
CA ASP A 483 -35.34 -13.96 -42.33
C ASP A 483 -34.68 -13.43 -43.61
N ILE A 484 -33.53 -12.76 -43.46
CA ILE A 484 -32.64 -12.37 -44.56
C ILE A 484 -31.25 -12.91 -44.27
N SER A 485 -30.82 -13.89 -45.05
CA SER A 485 -29.55 -14.60 -44.88
C SER A 485 -28.55 -14.29 -45.99
N PHE A 486 -27.29 -14.18 -45.61
CA PHE A 486 -26.16 -13.89 -46.50
C PHE A 486 -25.18 -15.05 -46.51
N PHE A 487 -24.69 -15.41 -47.69
CA PHE A 487 -23.77 -16.53 -47.89
C PHE A 487 -22.56 -16.12 -48.74
N ASN A 488 -21.39 -16.64 -48.39
CA ASN A 488 -20.18 -16.53 -49.19
C ASN A 488 -20.21 -17.63 -50.26
N MET A 489 -20.39 -17.23 -51.51
CA MET A 489 -20.54 -18.19 -52.61
C MET A 489 -19.22 -18.80 -53.08
N THR A 490 -18.08 -18.25 -52.66
CA THR A 490 -16.76 -18.83 -52.95
C THR A 490 -16.53 -20.13 -52.19
N ASN A 491 -17.05 -20.25 -50.96
CA ASN A 491 -16.84 -21.42 -50.10
C ASN A 491 -18.14 -22.01 -49.52
N GLY A 492 -19.31 -21.47 -49.88
CA GLY A 492 -20.63 -21.90 -49.41
C GLY A 492 -20.92 -21.63 -47.92
N SER A 493 -20.12 -20.78 -47.26
CA SER A 493 -20.28 -20.51 -45.83
C SER A 493 -21.29 -19.39 -45.54
N HIS A 494 -22.02 -19.55 -44.44
CA HIS A 494 -22.94 -18.55 -43.93
C HIS A 494 -22.19 -17.32 -43.39
N ILE A 495 -22.61 -16.14 -43.81
CA ILE A 495 -22.04 -14.84 -43.42
C ILE A 495 -22.81 -14.29 -42.22
N TYR A 496 -24.11 -14.04 -42.40
CA TYR A 496 -24.97 -13.40 -41.40
C TYR A 496 -26.45 -13.64 -41.72
N THR A 497 -27.33 -13.62 -40.70
CA THR A 497 -28.78 -13.62 -40.90
C THR A 497 -29.41 -12.55 -40.01
N PHE A 498 -30.25 -11.71 -40.60
CA PHE A 498 -31.22 -10.92 -39.84
C PHE A 498 -32.49 -11.78 -39.69
N SER A 499 -32.90 -12.05 -38.46
CA SER A 499 -34.00 -12.97 -38.17
C SER A 499 -35.13 -12.32 -37.42
N SER A 500 -36.30 -12.97 -37.46
CA SER A 500 -37.50 -12.55 -36.71
C SER A 500 -37.96 -11.14 -37.07
N ILE A 501 -37.78 -10.75 -38.33
CA ILE A 501 -38.21 -9.44 -38.82
C ILE A 501 -39.69 -9.49 -39.18
N SER A 502 -40.45 -8.53 -38.66
CA SER A 502 -41.84 -8.33 -39.08
C SER A 502 -41.91 -7.43 -40.32
N PHE A 503 -41.88 -8.04 -41.50
CA PHE A 503 -41.99 -7.29 -42.75
C PHE A 503 -43.40 -6.74 -42.95
N SER A 504 -43.46 -5.49 -43.41
CA SER A 504 -44.69 -4.80 -43.80
C SER A 504 -44.43 -4.09 -45.12
N GLY A 505 -45.20 -4.46 -46.15
CA GLY A 505 -45.05 -3.92 -47.50
C GLY A 505 -43.94 -4.59 -48.32
N PRO A 506 -43.75 -4.14 -49.57
CA PRO A 506 -42.81 -4.76 -50.49
C PRO A 506 -41.35 -4.50 -50.12
N LEU A 507 -40.52 -5.53 -50.31
CA LEU A 507 -39.06 -5.46 -50.16
C LEU A 507 -38.39 -5.50 -51.53
N ARG A 508 -37.30 -4.75 -51.70
CA ARG A 508 -36.52 -4.69 -52.94
C ARG A 508 -35.04 -5.00 -52.67
N PRO A 509 -34.34 -5.66 -53.61
CA PRO A 509 -32.89 -5.78 -53.56
C PRO A 509 -32.22 -4.41 -53.50
N PHE A 510 -31.15 -4.30 -52.71
CA PHE A 510 -30.49 -3.04 -52.40
C PHE A 510 -28.98 -3.14 -52.65
N PHE A 511 -28.43 -2.17 -53.36
CA PHE A 511 -27.02 -2.12 -53.74
C PHE A 511 -26.46 -0.70 -53.60
N CYS A 512 -25.30 -0.55 -52.95
CA CYS A 512 -24.56 0.73 -52.91
C CYS A 512 -23.06 0.53 -53.12
N LEU A 513 -22.41 1.57 -53.63
CA LEU A 513 -20.99 1.59 -53.96
C LEU A 513 -20.34 2.82 -53.33
N TRP A 514 -19.33 2.66 -52.47
CA TRP A 514 -18.73 3.80 -51.78
C TRP A 514 -17.56 4.45 -52.55
N SER A 515 -16.85 3.71 -53.40
CA SER A 515 -15.76 4.25 -54.22
C SER A 515 -15.89 3.99 -55.72
N CYS A 516 -15.26 4.87 -56.49
CA CYS A 516 -14.99 4.68 -57.90
C CYS A 516 -14.01 3.51 -58.07
N GLY A 517 -14.37 2.55 -58.92
CA GLY A 517 -13.57 1.33 -59.13
C GLY A 517 -13.69 0.82 -60.56
N LYS A 518 -12.62 0.18 -61.05
CA LYS A 518 -12.55 -0.36 -62.42
C LYS A 518 -13.49 -1.55 -62.66
N LYS A 519 -13.83 -2.29 -61.61
CA LYS A 519 -14.72 -3.45 -61.68
C LYS A 519 -16.14 -3.06 -61.23
N PRO A 520 -17.19 -3.36 -62.02
CA PRO A 520 -18.57 -3.14 -61.59
C PRO A 520 -18.95 -4.11 -60.47
N LEU A 521 -20.04 -3.79 -59.78
CA LEU A 521 -20.80 -4.76 -59.01
C LEU A 521 -21.85 -5.36 -59.95
N THR A 522 -21.93 -6.68 -60.00
CA THR A 522 -22.72 -7.39 -61.02
C THR A 522 -23.62 -8.43 -60.37
N ILE A 523 -24.92 -8.37 -60.66
CA ILE A 523 -25.88 -9.40 -60.28
C ILE A 523 -25.68 -10.61 -61.20
N CYS A 524 -25.53 -11.80 -60.63
CA CYS A 524 -25.40 -13.03 -61.41
C CYS A 524 -26.76 -13.46 -61.98
N SER A 525 -26.80 -13.78 -63.27
CA SER A 525 -28.01 -14.35 -63.89
C SER A 525 -28.24 -15.79 -63.41
N VAL A 526 -29.51 -16.16 -63.27
CA VAL A 526 -29.89 -17.56 -63.07
C VAL A 526 -29.68 -18.28 -64.39
N ALA A 527 -28.77 -19.27 -64.45
CA ALA A 527 -28.66 -20.12 -65.62
C ALA A 527 -29.92 -20.99 -65.72
N ASP A 528 -30.61 -20.94 -66.86
CA ASP A 528 -31.68 -21.89 -67.18
C ASP A 528 -31.18 -23.32 -66.97
N GLY A 529 -32.05 -24.18 -66.43
CA GLY A 529 -31.76 -25.58 -66.10
C GLY A 529 -31.17 -26.38 -67.26
N PRO A 530 -30.61 -27.57 -66.97
CA PRO A 530 -29.77 -28.30 -67.91
C PRO A 530 -30.53 -28.61 -69.19
N GLU A 531 -29.90 -28.27 -70.32
CA GLU A 531 -30.31 -28.74 -71.64
C GLU A 531 -30.63 -30.23 -71.62
N GLU A 532 -31.79 -30.56 -72.16
CA GLU A 532 -32.28 -31.90 -72.42
C GLU A 532 -31.26 -32.62 -73.34
N VAL A 533 -30.34 -33.38 -72.74
CA VAL A 533 -29.44 -34.26 -73.49
C VAL A 533 -30.30 -35.37 -74.10
N LYS A 534 -30.56 -35.24 -75.40
CA LYS A 534 -31.13 -36.31 -76.22
C LYS A 534 -30.21 -37.53 -76.14
N VAL A 535 -30.74 -38.59 -75.54
CA VAL A 535 -30.18 -39.93 -75.56
C VAL A 535 -30.08 -40.41 -76.99
N VAL A 536 -28.86 -40.73 -77.44
CA VAL A 536 -28.64 -41.69 -78.53
C VAL A 536 -27.86 -42.85 -77.92
N ALA A 537 -28.51 -44.00 -77.92
CA ALA A 537 -27.92 -45.28 -77.58
C ALA A 537 -26.90 -45.66 -78.65
N ASP A 538 -25.74 -46.15 -78.24
CA ASP A 538 -25.28 -47.41 -78.82
C ASP A 538 -24.44 -48.19 -77.80
N ALA A 539 -24.74 -49.47 -77.71
CA ALA A 539 -24.10 -50.43 -76.84
C ALA A 539 -23.28 -51.36 -77.72
N GLN A 540 -22.00 -51.57 -77.40
CA GLN A 540 -21.41 -52.90 -77.58
C GLN A 540 -20.22 -53.13 -76.66
N ALA A 541 -20.30 -54.31 -76.05
CA ALA A 541 -19.47 -54.84 -74.99
C ALA A 541 -18.09 -55.29 -75.47
N LEU A 542 -17.11 -55.34 -74.55
CA LEU A 542 -16.34 -56.57 -74.33
C LEU A 542 -15.59 -56.53 -72.99
N SER A 543 -15.82 -57.56 -72.17
CA SER A 543 -15.13 -57.86 -70.91
C SER A 543 -13.97 -58.86 -71.13
N LYS A 544 -13.09 -58.95 -70.12
CA LYS A 544 -12.19 -60.09 -69.76
C LYS A 544 -10.89 -60.20 -70.60
N ASP A 545 -9.71 -60.55 -70.08
CA ASP A 545 -9.26 -61.14 -68.81
C ASP A 545 -7.77 -60.79 -68.55
N ILE A 546 -7.36 -60.94 -67.30
CA ILE A 546 -5.97 -60.91 -66.78
C ILE A 546 -5.24 -62.22 -67.15
N PRO A 547 -3.89 -62.20 -67.31
CA PRO A 547 -3.09 -63.26 -66.72
C PRO A 547 -1.89 -62.75 -65.88
N LEU A 548 -1.60 -63.53 -64.83
CA LEU A 548 -0.55 -63.39 -63.83
C LEU A 548 0.78 -64.07 -64.24
N SER A 549 1.89 -63.47 -63.77
CA SER A 549 3.17 -64.09 -63.34
C SER A 549 4.19 -64.56 -64.41
N PRO A 550 5.52 -64.67 -64.12
CA PRO A 550 6.12 -65.03 -62.82
C PRO A 550 7.45 -64.38 -62.36
N LEU A 551 7.65 -64.52 -61.03
CA LEU A 551 8.84 -64.88 -60.25
C LEU A 551 10.27 -64.72 -60.85
N GLY A 552 11.13 -63.99 -60.14
CA GLY A 552 12.60 -64.06 -60.23
C GLY A 552 13.24 -63.50 -58.97
N GLU A 553 14.00 -64.33 -58.26
CA GLU A 553 14.76 -64.03 -57.05
C GLU A 553 16.13 -63.38 -57.34
N GLU A 554 16.74 -62.90 -56.24
CA GLU A 554 18.18 -62.70 -55.96
C GLU A 554 18.87 -61.33 -56.21
N SER A 555 19.07 -60.65 -55.07
CA SER A 555 20.38 -60.24 -54.51
C SER A 555 21.00 -58.87 -54.86
N ALA A 556 21.16 -58.11 -53.77
CA ALA A 556 22.32 -57.34 -53.32
C ALA A 556 22.63 -55.92 -53.84
N SER A 557 22.98 -55.11 -52.83
CA SER A 557 23.83 -53.90 -52.84
C SER A 557 23.16 -52.56 -53.17
N GLY A 558 23.18 -51.65 -52.20
CA GLY A 558 22.81 -50.25 -52.37
C GLY A 558 22.98 -49.49 -51.06
N ASP A 559 24.12 -48.82 -50.97
CA ASP A 559 24.71 -48.15 -49.82
C ASP A 559 23.91 -46.99 -49.24
N ALA A 560 24.34 -46.61 -48.03
CA ALA A 560 23.77 -45.60 -47.17
C ALA A 560 24.02 -44.14 -47.61
N ASP A 561 23.25 -43.28 -46.93
CA ASP A 561 23.59 -41.95 -46.45
C ASP A 561 23.31 -40.68 -47.28
N THR A 562 22.22 -40.03 -46.83
CA THR A 562 22.24 -38.74 -46.12
C THR A 562 22.59 -37.48 -46.92
N LEU A 563 21.57 -36.65 -47.18
CA LEU A 563 21.74 -35.21 -47.40
C LEU A 563 20.78 -34.39 -46.54
N HIS A 564 21.37 -33.74 -45.54
CA HIS A 564 20.79 -32.62 -44.80
C HIS A 564 21.20 -31.30 -45.46
N TYR A 565 20.26 -30.36 -45.45
CA TYR A 565 20.34 -28.98 -45.91
C TYR A 565 21.51 -28.18 -45.31
N LYS A 566 22.10 -27.28 -46.11
CA LYS A 566 22.28 -25.85 -45.74
C LYS A 566 22.82 -24.97 -46.88
N LEU A 567 22.07 -23.89 -47.13
CA LEU A 567 22.48 -22.48 -47.30
C LEU A 567 23.65 -22.11 -48.24
N ILE A 568 23.29 -21.29 -49.22
CA ILE A 568 24.13 -20.50 -50.12
C ILE A 568 24.63 -19.23 -49.42
N PRO A 569 25.89 -18.81 -49.65
CA PRO A 569 26.22 -17.40 -49.76
C PRO A 569 26.95 -17.08 -51.08
N LEU A 570 26.73 -15.89 -51.62
CA LEU A 570 27.48 -15.34 -52.76
C LEU A 570 28.06 -13.97 -52.40
N GLN A 571 29.38 -13.90 -52.53
CA GLN A 571 30.32 -12.77 -52.58
C GLN A 571 30.01 -11.79 -53.74
N ILE A 572 30.60 -10.59 -53.96
CA ILE A 572 31.79 -9.81 -53.54
C ILE A 572 31.58 -8.37 -54.10
N SER A 573 32.20 -7.31 -53.53
CA SER A 573 33.02 -6.31 -54.28
C SER A 573 33.69 -5.28 -53.36
N GLN A 574 34.86 -4.82 -53.79
CA GLN A 574 35.96 -4.14 -53.10
C GLN A 574 35.88 -2.60 -53.06
N GLY A 575 36.71 -1.99 -52.21
CA GLY A 575 37.18 -0.59 -52.34
C GLY A 575 38.06 -0.12 -51.16
N ALA A 576 39.36 0.01 -51.41
CA ALA A 576 40.46 0.46 -50.52
C ALA A 576 40.59 2.01 -50.48
N PRO A 577 41.60 2.65 -49.83
CA PRO A 577 42.71 2.14 -49.00
C PRO A 577 42.69 2.55 -47.52
#